data_AF-A0AA38FJ27-F1
#
_entry.id   AF-A0AA38FJ27-F1
#
_cell.length_a   1.000
_cell.length_b   1.000
_cell.length_c   1.000
_cell.angle_alpha   90.00
_cell.angle_beta   90.00
_cell.angle_gamma   90.00
#
_symmetry.space_group_name_H-M   'P 1'
#
loop_
_entity.id
_entity.type
_entity.pdbx_description
1 polymer ?
#
loop_
_entity_poly.entity_id
_entity_poly.type
_entity_poly.pdbx_seq_one_letter_code
_entity_poly.pdbx_strand_id
1 'polypeptide(L)'
;EDFSLFAEKCFEEFGDRVKYWVTINEPLIFSSYGYDKGLHAPGRCSPSFGNCTAGNSATEPYIVAHNLLLAHSAVAKIYRIKYQVGMSCEGCVEAVKRVLNKMEGTAKI
;
A
#
# COMPACT_ATOMS: atom_id res chain seq x y z
N GLU A 1 -4.35 -6.68 8.07
CA GLU A 1 -3.40 -6.35 9.17
C GLU A 1 -2.11 -7.15 9.04
N ASP A 2 -2.19 -8.46 8.76
CA ASP A 2 -1.02 -9.33 8.58
C ASP A 2 0.04 -8.80 7.60
N PHE A 3 -0.37 -8.25 6.46
CA PHE A 3 0.58 -7.67 5.50
C PHE A 3 1.38 -6.49 6.07
N SER A 4 0.77 -5.71 6.97
CA SER A 4 1.46 -4.62 7.67
C SER A 4 2.49 -5.15 8.66
N LEU A 5 2.16 -6.20 9.41
CA LEU A 5 3.08 -6.85 10.35
C LEU A 5 4.27 -7.48 9.61
N PHE A 6 4.00 -8.14 8.48
CA PHE A 6 5.04 -8.69 7.60
C PHE A 6 5.98 -7.58 7.12
N ALA A 7 5.44 -6.50 6.57
CA ALA A 7 6.25 -5.39 6.07
C ALA A 7 7.05 -4.69 7.18
N GLU A 8 6.45 -4.47 8.36
CA GLU A 8 7.12 -3.89 9.52
C GLU A 8 8.32 -4.75 9.93
N LYS A 9 8.15 -6.08 9.96
CA LYS A 9 9.25 -7.00 10.24
C LYS A 9 10.36 -6.92 9.18
N CYS A 10 10.02 -6.81 7.89
CA CYS A 10 11.01 -6.60 6.85
C CYS A 10 11.78 -5.28 7.03
N PHE A 11 11.11 -4.20 7.44
CA PHE A 11 11.75 -2.91 7.68
C PHE A 11 12.70 -2.96 8.88
N GLU A 12 12.32 -3.65 9.95
CA GLU A 12 13.19 -3.86 11.13
C GLU A 12 14.48 -4.62 10.77
N GLU A 13 14.37 -5.71 10.01
CA GLU A 13 15.48 -6.62 9.75
C GLU A 13 16.41 -6.14 8.62
N PHE A 14 15.88 -5.38 7.67
CA PHE A 14 16.62 -5.02 6.44
C PHE A 14 16.67 -3.52 6.14
N GLY A 15 15.96 -2.67 6.89
CA GLY A 15 15.89 -1.22 6.64
C GLY A 15 17.22 -0.48 6.81
N ASP A 16 18.18 -1.09 7.52
CA ASP A 16 19.55 -0.59 7.64
C ASP A 16 20.27 -0.57 6.28
N ARG A 17 20.00 -1.55 5.41
CA ARG A 17 20.63 -1.71 4.09
C ARG A 17 19.71 -1.39 2.91
N VAL A 18 18.43 -1.74 2.99
CA VAL A 18 17.45 -1.57 1.90
C VAL A 18 16.79 -0.20 1.97
N LYS A 19 17.00 0.62 0.94
CA LYS A 19 16.51 2.02 0.87
C LYS A 19 15.33 2.23 -0.07
N TYR A 20 15.05 1.26 -0.93
CA TYR A 20 13.95 1.31 -1.88
C TYR A 20 13.07 0.09 -1.68
N TRP A 21 11.78 0.35 -1.43
CA TRP A 21 10.81 -0.68 -1.07
C TRP A 21 9.67 -0.69 -2.08
N VAL A 22 9.36 -1.87 -2.59
CA VAL A 22 8.14 -2.15 -3.34
C VAL A 22 7.26 -3.02 -2.45
N THR A 23 6.00 -2.63 -2.30
CA THR A 23 5.06 -3.34 -1.42
C THR A 23 4.39 -4.49 -2.16
N ILE A 24 3.69 -4.21 -3.25
CA ILE A 24 2.92 -5.18 -4.02
C ILE A 24 3.34 -5.10 -5.47
N ASN A 25 3.79 -6.21 -6.04
CA ASN A 25 4.01 -6.34 -7.47
C ASN A 25 2.65 -6.53 -8.19
N GLU A 26 2.42 -5.73 -9.23
CA GLU A 26 1.31 -5.90 -10.19
C GLU A 26 -0.06 -6.26 -9.57
N PRO A 27 -0.68 -5.37 -8.76
CA PRO A 27 -1.95 -5.67 -8.09
C PRO A 27 -3.09 -5.99 -9.07
N LEU A 28 -3.07 -5.40 -10.28
CA LEU A 28 -4.04 -5.71 -11.34
C LEU A 28 -3.92 -7.15 -11.81
N ILE A 29 -2.70 -7.65 -12.03
CA ILE A 29 -2.47 -9.04 -12.47
C ILE A 29 -2.85 -10.00 -11.34
N PHE A 30 -2.47 -9.70 -10.09
CA PHE A 30 -2.86 -10.52 -8.94
C PHE A 30 -4.38 -10.66 -8.82
N SER A 31 -5.11 -9.55 -8.90
CA SER A 31 -6.58 -9.55 -8.83
C SER A 31 -7.22 -10.26 -10.04
N SER A 32 -6.87 -9.87 -11.27
CA SER A 32 -7.53 -10.41 -12.46
C SER A 32 -7.14 -11.86 -12.77
N TYR A 33 -5.86 -12.23 -12.68
CA TYR A 33 -5.46 -13.61 -12.99
C TYR A 33 -5.74 -14.56 -11.83
N GLY A 34 -5.78 -14.08 -10.59
CA GLY A 34 -6.08 -14.91 -9.42
C GLY A 34 -7.58 -15.11 -9.15
N TYR A 35 -8.42 -14.13 -9.48
CA TYR A 35 -9.82 -14.07 -9.04
C TYR A 35 -10.87 -13.78 -10.13
N ASP A 36 -10.44 -13.41 -11.34
CA ASP A 36 -11.32 -13.27 -12.52
C ASP A 36 -11.12 -14.47 -13.47
N LYS A 37 -9.88 -14.66 -13.94
CA LYS A 37 -9.53 -15.72 -14.91
C LYS A 37 -9.12 -17.04 -14.28
N GLY A 38 -8.78 -17.04 -12.98
CA GLY A 38 -8.30 -18.24 -12.26
C GLY A 38 -7.04 -18.88 -12.84
N LEU A 39 -6.20 -18.14 -13.55
CA LEU A 39 -4.96 -18.62 -14.18
C LEU A 39 -3.78 -18.67 -13.21
N HIS A 40 -3.78 -17.81 -12.20
CA HIS A 40 -2.77 -17.76 -11.14
C HIS A 40 -3.39 -18.20 -9.81
N ALA A 41 -2.56 -18.59 -8.84
CA ALA A 41 -3.02 -18.84 -7.48
C ALA A 41 -3.80 -17.61 -6.94
N PRO A 42 -4.92 -17.81 -6.22
CA PRO A 42 -5.47 -19.09 -5.77
C PRO A 42 -6.34 -19.84 -6.79
N GLY A 43 -6.47 -19.35 -8.03
CA GLY A 43 -7.20 -20.03 -9.09
C GLY A 43 -8.72 -19.92 -8.92
N ARG A 44 -9.21 -18.76 -8.48
CA ARG A 44 -10.64 -18.51 -8.29
C ARG A 44 -11.24 -17.80 -9.50
N CYS A 45 -12.42 -18.25 -9.91
CA CYS A 45 -13.19 -17.63 -10.99
C CYS A 45 -14.64 -18.14 -10.94
N SER A 46 -15.55 -17.45 -11.64
CA SER A 46 -16.89 -18.01 -11.87
C SER A 46 -16.81 -19.20 -12.85
N PRO A 47 -17.71 -20.20 -12.75
CA PRO A 47 -17.70 -21.39 -13.62
C PRO A 47 -17.75 -21.08 -15.13
N SER A 48 -18.32 -19.94 -15.51
CA SER A 48 -18.40 -19.50 -16.91
C SER A 48 -17.06 -19.07 -17.52
N PHE A 49 -16.04 -18.77 -16.70
CA PHE A 49 -14.76 -18.24 -17.17
C PHE A 49 -13.59 -19.24 -17.05
N GLY A 50 -13.79 -20.38 -16.38
CA GLY A 50 -12.76 -21.42 -16.24
C GLY A 50 -13.20 -22.60 -15.37
N ASN A 51 -12.32 -23.60 -15.26
CA ASN A 51 -12.53 -24.78 -14.43
C ASN A 51 -12.07 -24.54 -12.97
N CYS A 52 -12.47 -23.41 -12.39
CA CYS A 52 -12.15 -23.07 -11.01
C CYS A 52 -13.10 -23.81 -10.05
N THR A 53 -12.57 -24.26 -8.92
CA THR A 53 -13.38 -24.98 -7.91
C THR A 53 -14.25 -24.05 -7.06
N ALA A 54 -13.95 -22.74 -7.06
CA ALA A 54 -14.70 -21.71 -6.37
C ALA A 54 -14.36 -20.32 -6.93
N GLY A 55 -15.21 -19.32 -6.66
CA GLY A 55 -14.93 -17.93 -7.01
C GLY A 55 -16.16 -17.18 -7.53
N ASN A 56 -16.01 -15.87 -7.67
CA ASN A 56 -16.96 -15.02 -8.39
C ASN A 56 -16.22 -13.89 -9.10
N SER A 57 -16.04 -14.05 -10.41
CA SER A 57 -15.33 -13.10 -11.28
C SER A 57 -16.00 -11.72 -11.35
N ALA A 58 -17.30 -11.61 -11.02
CA ALA A 58 -18.00 -10.33 -11.02
C ALA A 58 -17.76 -9.49 -9.75
N THR A 59 -17.22 -10.07 -8.68
CA THR A 59 -17.10 -9.38 -7.38
C THR A 59 -15.72 -9.53 -6.74
N GLU A 60 -15.13 -10.72 -6.75
CA GLU A 60 -13.87 -11.01 -6.06
C GLU A 60 -12.69 -10.17 -6.55
N PRO A 61 -12.51 -9.93 -7.87
CA PRO A 61 -11.41 -9.09 -8.35
C PRO A 61 -11.42 -7.69 -7.73
N TYR A 62 -12.61 -7.09 -7.58
CA TYR A 62 -12.75 -5.75 -7.00
C TYR A 62 -12.50 -5.74 -5.49
N ILE A 63 -12.98 -6.77 -4.77
CA ILE A 63 -12.72 -6.94 -3.34
C ILE A 63 -11.22 -7.09 -3.09
N VAL A 64 -10.56 -7.93 -3.89
CA VAL A 64 -9.11 -8.17 -3.79
C VAL A 64 -8.34 -6.90 -4.12
N ALA A 65 -8.66 -6.22 -5.22
CA ALA A 65 -8.01 -4.97 -5.60
C ALA A 65 -8.14 -3.89 -4.52
N HIS A 66 -9.32 -3.74 -3.92
CA HIS A 66 -9.55 -2.81 -2.81
C HIS A 66 -8.65 -3.12 -1.61
N ASN A 67 -8.59 -4.40 -1.20
CA ASN A 67 -7.75 -4.81 -0.07
C ASN A 67 -6.25 -4.69 -0.37
N LEU A 68 -5.80 -4.94 -1.60
CA LEU A 68 -4.41 -4.71 -2.00
C LEU A 68 -4.05 -3.22 -1.88
N LEU A 69 -4.94 -2.31 -2.29
CA LEU A 69 -4.72 -0.86 -2.15
C LEU A 69 -4.69 -0.42 -0.69
N LEU A 70 -5.60 -0.93 0.15
CA LEU A 70 -5.58 -0.67 1.59
C LEU A 70 -4.28 -1.17 2.23
N ALA A 71 -3.86 -2.40 1.91
CA ALA A 71 -2.63 -3.00 2.40
C ALA A 71 -1.39 -2.18 1.97
N HIS A 72 -1.31 -1.78 0.70
CA HIS A 72 -0.28 -0.86 0.20
C HIS A 72 -0.24 0.44 1.00
N SER A 73 -1.40 1.09 1.17
CA SER A 73 -1.48 2.38 1.87
C SER A 73 -1.08 2.29 3.35
N ALA A 74 -1.46 1.20 4.02
CA ALA A 74 -1.12 0.97 5.42
C ALA A 74 0.40 0.79 5.59
N VAL A 75 1.03 -0.03 4.74
CA VAL A 75 2.48 -0.24 4.76
C VAL A 75 3.24 1.03 4.40
N ALA A 76 2.79 1.78 3.38
CA ALA A 76 3.40 3.04 3.00
C ALA A 76 3.33 4.07 4.14
N LYS A 77 2.22 4.12 4.88
CA LYS A 77 2.06 4.96 6.07
C LYS A 77 3.03 4.56 7.18
N ILE A 78 3.14 3.27 7.49
CA ILE A 78 4.08 2.74 8.49
C ILE A 78 5.51 3.12 8.15
N TYR A 79 5.94 2.84 6.92
CA TYR A 79 7.30 3.15 6.47
C TYR A 79 7.63 4.64 6.62
N ARG A 80 6.75 5.52 6.13
CA ARG A 80 6.95 6.99 6.19
C ARG A 80 7.03 7.53 7.60
N ILE A 81 6.23 7.01 8.53
CA ILE A 81 6.17 7.51 9.90
C ILE A 81 7.30 6.94 10.76
N LYS A 82 7.65 5.65 10.59
CA LYS A 82 8.55 4.94 11.51
C LYS A 82 9.96 4.69 10.95
N TYR A 83 10.10 4.43 9.64
CA TYR A 83 11.34 3.86 9.07
C TYR A 83 12.04 4.76 8.06
N GLN A 84 11.34 5.76 7.50
CA GLN A 84 11.95 6.73 6.58
C GLN A 84 12.70 7.82 7.37
N VAL A 85 13.83 7.45 7.97
CA VAL A 85 14.71 8.38 8.68
C VAL A 85 15.48 9.22 7.65
N GLY A 86 15.11 10.49 7.59
CA GLY A 86 15.50 11.46 6.55
C GLY A 86 14.46 12.58 6.38
N MET A 87 13.23 12.35 6.86
CA MET A 87 12.26 13.39 7.22
C MET A 87 12.02 13.32 8.72
N SER A 88 12.99 13.79 9.53
CA SER A 88 12.76 13.96 10.96
C SER A 88 11.57 14.90 11.17
N CYS A 89 10.88 14.73 12.30
CA CYS A 89 9.77 15.59 12.72
C CYS A 89 10.14 17.08 12.77
N GLU A 90 11.43 17.42 12.81
CA GLU A 90 11.90 18.80 12.63
C GLU A 90 11.51 19.36 11.26
N GLY A 91 11.65 18.59 10.18
CA GLY A 91 11.29 19.06 8.83
C GLY A 91 9.78 19.24 8.63
N CYS A 92 8.96 18.36 9.19
CA CYS A 92 7.49 18.46 9.09
C CYS A 92 6.94 19.59 9.98
N VAL A 93 7.44 19.72 11.22
CA VAL A 93 7.08 20.83 12.11
C VAL A 93 7.56 22.16 11.52
N GLU A 94 8.76 22.20 10.95
CA GLU A 94 9.30 23.40 10.30
C GLU A 94 8.55 23.74 9.00
N ALA A 95 8.14 22.75 8.21
CA ALA A 95 7.30 22.98 7.03
C ALA A 95 5.92 23.54 7.40
N VAL A 96 5.29 23.01 8.44
CA VAL A 96 4.01 23.54 8.95
C VAL A 96 4.20 24.95 9.52
N LYS A 97 5.25 25.20 10.31
CA LYS A 97 5.59 26.55 10.82
C LYS A 97 5.85 27.55 9.69
N ARG A 98 6.55 27.15 8.63
CA ARG A 98 6.79 28.00 7.45
C ARG A 98 5.50 28.38 6.73
N VAL A 99 4.55 27.45 6.61
CA VAL A 99 3.24 27.72 6.00
C VAL A 99 2.42 28.66 6.89
N LEU A 100 2.38 28.42 8.20
CA LEU A 100 1.67 29.28 9.16
C LEU A 100 2.24 30.72 9.19
N ASN A 101 3.56 30.86 9.31
CA ASN A 101 4.22 32.17 9.31
C ASN A 101 4.01 32.94 8.00
N LYS A 102 3.91 32.22 6.87
CA LYS A 102 3.61 32.84 5.57
C LYS A 102 2.16 33.34 5.49
N MET A 103 1.21 32.63 6.10
CA MET A 103 -0.20 33.07 6.18
C MET A 103 -0.38 34.26 7.13
N GLU A 104 0.33 34.27 8.26
CA GLU A 104 0.29 35.39 9.22
C GLU A 104 0.99 36.66 8.69
N GLY A 105 2.08 36.51 7.92
CA GLY A 105 2.77 37.63 7.28
C GLY A 105 1.95 38.30 6.17
N THR A 106 1.09 37.56 5.48
CA THR A 106 0.19 38.11 4.45
C THR A 106 -1.05 38.80 5.01
N ALA A 107 -1.38 38.60 6.29
CA ALA A 107 -2.55 39.21 6.94
C ALA A 107 -2.27 40.59 7.57
N LYS A 108 -1.05 41.14 7.41
CA LYS A 108 -0.61 42.43 7.97
C LYS A 108 -0.40 43.54 6.93
N ILE A 109 -1.06 43.47 5.77
CA ILE A 109 -1.14 44.57 4.80
C ILE A 109 -2.59 45.05 4.73
#